data_AF-A0A316R3U6-F1
#
_entry.id   AF-A0A316R3U6-F1
#
_cell.length_a   1.000
_cell.length_b   1.000
_cell.length_c   1.000
_cell.angle_alpha   90.00
_cell.angle_beta   90.00
_cell.angle_gamma   90.00
#
_symmetry.space_group_name_H-M   'P 1'
#
loop_
_entity.id
_entity.type
_entity.pdbx_description
1 polymer ?
#
loop_
_entity_poly.entity_id
_entity_poly.type
_entity_poly.pdbx_seq_one_letter_code
_entity_poly.pdbx_strand_id
1 'polypeptide(L)'
;MNKINGYTEEEAKSLVEYIWAGKQAGKTLTYLFETYGAQHGRAKGSVRNYYYALMKNPKQDDRVVKLLDGKQLSVERIREFTDEETDETLRSILAEKSKGISVRRAISNLAGGDDKLMLRLQNKYRNILKKQPERIEAIAAELGLGTGAAEKSFLQRRLENEINALYDKLALSLKEENARLSSENIKLRRENEALKRRSSFKEV
;
A
#
# COMPACT_ATOMS: atom_id res chain seq x y z
N MET A 1 26.61 20.05 -7.12
CA MET A 1 26.19 19.10 -6.05
C MET A 1 25.89 17.76 -6.69
N ASN A 2 26.60 16.72 -6.29
CA ASN A 2 26.29 15.36 -6.71
C ASN A 2 24.97 14.92 -6.07
N LYS A 3 24.07 14.37 -6.89
CA LYS A 3 22.78 13.87 -6.43
C LYS A 3 22.66 12.39 -6.76
N ILE A 4 22.14 11.61 -5.82
CA ILE A 4 21.74 10.22 -6.01
C ILE A 4 20.21 10.24 -6.07
N ASN A 5 19.62 9.89 -7.23
CA ASN A 5 18.17 9.87 -7.47
C ASN A 5 17.39 11.10 -6.92
N GLY A 6 17.95 12.31 -7.06
CA GLY A 6 17.31 13.57 -6.68
C GLY A 6 17.58 14.05 -5.24
N TYR A 7 18.24 13.26 -4.41
CA TYR A 7 18.73 13.63 -3.07
C TYR A 7 20.23 13.95 -3.16
N THR A 8 20.73 14.85 -2.32
CA THR A 8 22.19 15.05 -2.21
C THR A 8 22.84 13.81 -1.60
N GLU A 9 24.15 13.64 -1.79
CA GLU A 9 24.87 12.52 -1.17
C GLU A 9 24.79 12.56 0.37
N GLU A 10 24.78 13.76 0.96
CA GLU A 10 24.61 13.96 2.40
C GLU A 10 23.20 13.56 2.87
N GLU A 11 22.16 14.01 2.15
CA GLU A 11 20.77 13.62 2.45
C GLU A 11 20.57 12.10 2.29
N ALA A 12 21.19 11.50 1.27
CA ALA A 12 21.14 10.06 1.04
C ALA A 12 21.75 9.28 2.20
N LYS A 13 22.93 9.71 2.66
CA LYS A 13 23.65 9.08 3.78
C LYS A 13 22.89 9.24 5.08
N SER A 14 22.42 10.46 5.38
CA SER A 14 21.61 10.75 6.56
C SER A 14 20.35 9.88 6.61
N LEU A 15 19.62 9.77 5.49
CA LEU A 15 18.42 8.93 5.42
C LEU A 15 18.70 7.46 5.69
N VAL A 16 19.74 6.92 5.05
CA VAL A 16 20.08 5.51 5.15
C VAL A 16 20.50 5.15 6.59
N GLU A 17 21.32 5.99 7.24
CA GLU A 17 21.68 5.82 8.65
C GLU A 17 20.45 5.91 9.55
N TYR A 18 19.59 6.91 9.33
CA TYR A 18 18.38 7.12 10.10
C TYR A 18 17.43 5.92 10.04
N ILE A 19 17.22 5.37 8.84
CA ILE A 19 16.38 4.19 8.65
C ILE A 19 17.01 2.95 9.29
N TRP A 20 18.33 2.76 9.13
CA TRP A 20 19.03 1.62 9.71
C TRP A 20 18.94 1.64 11.24
N ALA A 21 19.32 2.73 11.89
CA ALA A 21 19.21 2.89 13.34
C ALA A 21 17.75 2.74 13.82
N GLY A 22 16.80 3.30 13.06
CA GLY A 22 15.37 3.17 13.35
C GLY A 22 14.88 1.72 13.31
N LYS A 23 15.30 0.93 12.32
CA LYS A 23 14.96 -0.49 12.23
C LYS A 23 15.57 -1.31 13.36
N GLN A 24 16.83 -1.04 13.75
CA GLN A 24 17.46 -1.69 14.90
C GLN A 24 16.70 -1.39 16.22
N ALA A 25 16.12 -0.19 16.33
CA ALA A 25 15.26 0.20 17.45
C ALA A 25 13.80 -0.29 17.33
N GLY A 26 13.47 -1.18 16.38
CA GLY A 26 12.13 -1.75 16.22
C GLY A 26 11.07 -0.80 15.65
N LYS A 27 11.46 0.34 15.07
CA LYS A 27 10.52 1.31 14.49
C LYS A 27 10.05 0.88 13.11
N THR A 28 8.80 1.21 12.77
CA THR A 28 8.23 0.91 11.45
C THR A 28 8.77 1.86 10.38
N LEU A 29 8.91 1.38 9.14
CA LEU A 29 9.31 2.23 8.00
C LEU A 29 8.36 3.42 7.80
N THR A 30 7.05 3.20 8.00
CA THR A 30 6.04 4.25 7.91
C THR A 30 6.31 5.40 8.87
N TYR A 31 6.66 5.09 10.12
CA TYR A 31 7.05 6.08 11.13
C TYR A 31 8.33 6.79 10.69
N LEU A 32 9.36 6.04 10.27
CA LEU A 32 10.67 6.58 9.91
C LEU A 32 10.60 7.54 8.71
N PHE A 33 9.80 7.21 7.68
CA PHE A 33 9.62 8.10 6.53
C PHE A 33 8.93 9.41 6.89
N GLU A 34 7.99 9.35 7.84
CA GLU A 34 7.23 10.51 8.29
C GLU A 34 8.11 11.44 9.13
N THR A 35 8.81 10.88 10.12
CA THR A 35 9.68 11.66 11.00
C THR A 35 10.90 12.22 10.28
N TYR A 36 11.53 11.44 9.39
CA TYR A 36 12.63 11.94 8.57
C TYR A 36 12.16 13.06 7.63
N GLY A 37 11.00 12.86 7.00
CA GLY A 37 10.41 13.85 6.10
C GLY A 37 10.14 15.18 6.81
N ALA A 38 9.52 15.13 7.99
CA ALA A 38 9.25 16.31 8.81
C ALA A 38 10.53 17.06 9.21
N GLN A 39 11.61 16.34 9.56
CA GLN A 39 12.89 16.93 9.96
C GLN A 39 13.65 17.60 8.81
N HIS A 40 13.48 17.10 7.58
CA HIS A 40 14.28 17.53 6.42
C HIS A 40 13.44 18.29 5.36
N GLY A 41 12.22 18.71 5.70
CA GLY A 41 11.35 19.43 4.77
C GLY A 41 10.92 18.61 3.55
N ARG A 42 10.86 17.27 3.67
CA ARG A 42 10.47 16.35 2.60
C ARG A 42 9.10 15.74 2.89
N ALA A 43 8.28 15.59 1.85
CA ALA A 43 7.04 14.83 1.98
C ALA A 43 7.34 13.35 2.28
N LYS A 44 6.58 12.73 3.20
CA LYS A 44 6.66 11.29 3.55
C LYS A 44 6.71 10.38 2.32
N GLY A 45 5.87 10.66 1.33
CA GLY A 45 5.83 9.90 0.07
C GLY A 45 7.11 10.02 -0.76
N SER A 46 7.76 11.17 -0.75
CA SER A 46 9.05 11.39 -1.43
C SER A 46 10.16 10.56 -0.78
N VAL A 47 10.28 10.61 0.55
CA VAL A 47 11.26 9.84 1.31
C VAL A 47 11.06 8.34 1.08
N ARG A 48 9.81 7.88 1.17
CA ARG A 48 9.43 6.49 0.88
C ARG A 48 9.88 6.06 -0.52
N ASN A 49 9.50 6.83 -1.55
CA ASN A 49 9.81 6.49 -2.94
C ASN A 49 11.32 6.45 -3.19
N TYR A 50 12.05 7.39 -2.61
CA TYR A 50 13.50 7.44 -2.70
C TYR A 50 14.17 6.22 -2.03
N TYR A 51 13.75 5.86 -0.81
CA TYR A 51 14.23 4.66 -0.12
C TYR A 51 14.03 3.39 -0.96
N TYR A 52 12.82 3.19 -1.52
CA TYR A 52 12.56 2.02 -2.37
C TYR A 52 13.37 2.05 -3.68
N ALA A 53 13.65 3.21 -4.25
CA ALA A 53 14.50 3.33 -5.43
C ALA A 53 15.95 2.89 -5.13
N LEU A 54 16.51 3.26 -3.97
CA LEU A 54 17.83 2.80 -3.52
C LEU A 54 17.88 1.27 -3.37
N MET A 55 16.80 0.68 -2.86
CA MET A 55 16.72 -0.76 -2.57
C MET A 55 16.42 -1.62 -3.80
N LYS A 56 15.88 -1.02 -4.88
CA LYS A 56 15.52 -1.73 -6.10
C LYS A 56 16.76 -2.18 -6.90
N ASN A 57 17.75 -1.29 -7.04
CA ASN A 57 18.92 -1.53 -7.89
C ASN A 57 20.26 -1.20 -7.19
N PRO A 58 20.59 -1.80 -6.02
CA PRO A 58 21.83 -1.50 -5.32
C PRO A 58 23.09 -1.82 -6.16
N LYS A 59 23.00 -2.70 -7.16
CA LYS A 59 24.14 -3.17 -7.98
C LYS A 59 24.43 -2.36 -9.25
N GLN A 60 23.63 -1.34 -9.57
CA GLN A 60 23.82 -0.52 -10.78
C GLN A 60 24.59 0.78 -10.53
N ASP A 61 24.77 1.19 -9.27
CA ASP A 61 25.47 2.42 -8.90
C ASP A 61 26.39 2.15 -7.71
N ASP A 62 27.71 2.24 -7.93
CA ASP A 62 28.74 2.04 -6.91
C ASP A 62 28.58 2.98 -5.71
N ARG A 63 27.97 4.16 -5.90
CA ARG A 63 27.70 5.10 -4.81
C ARG A 63 26.62 4.55 -3.88
N VAL A 64 25.60 3.90 -4.44
CA VAL A 64 24.53 3.24 -3.68
C VAL A 64 25.07 2.00 -2.96
N VAL A 65 25.95 1.22 -3.60
CA VAL A 65 26.66 0.09 -2.94
C VAL A 65 27.39 0.59 -1.69
N LYS A 66 28.22 1.63 -1.84
CA LYS A 66 28.97 2.22 -0.71
C LYS A 66 28.07 2.78 0.38
N LEU A 67 26.92 3.36 0.01
CA LEU A 67 25.95 3.92 0.96
C LEU A 67 25.33 2.85 1.86
N LEU A 68 25.05 1.69 1.26
CA LEU A 68 24.39 0.55 1.89
C LEU A 68 25.37 -0.45 2.50
N ASP A 69 26.67 -0.28 2.29
CA ASP A 69 27.70 -1.16 2.83
C ASP A 69 27.64 -1.24 4.36
N GLY A 70 27.77 -2.46 4.90
CA GLY A 70 27.60 -2.74 6.33
C GLY A 70 26.19 -2.57 6.90
N LYS A 71 25.22 -2.07 6.12
CA LYS A 71 23.83 -1.85 6.56
C LYS A 71 22.94 -2.97 6.03
N GLN A 72 22.43 -3.80 6.93
CA GLN A 72 21.50 -4.89 6.61
C GLN A 72 20.08 -4.35 6.31
N LEU A 73 19.97 -3.42 5.36
CA LEU A 73 18.72 -2.89 4.86
C LEU A 73 18.30 -3.68 3.63
N SER A 74 17.16 -4.35 3.74
CA SER A 74 16.51 -5.00 2.61
C SER A 74 15.06 -4.54 2.49
N VAL A 75 14.57 -4.61 1.26
CA VAL A 75 13.15 -4.54 0.94
C VAL A 75 12.70 -5.92 0.54
N GLU A 76 11.52 -6.31 1.01
CA GLU A 76 10.88 -7.55 0.61
C GLU A 76 10.73 -7.59 -0.92
N ARG A 77 11.24 -8.64 -1.55
CA ARG A 77 11.11 -8.79 -3.00
C ARG A 77 9.65 -9.03 -3.34
N ILE A 78 9.05 -8.05 -4.02
CA ILE A 78 7.68 -8.19 -4.51
C ILE A 78 7.72 -9.25 -5.62
N ARG A 79 7.03 -10.37 -5.40
CA ARG A 79 6.77 -11.36 -6.46
C ARG A 79 5.90 -10.70 -7.53
N GLU A 80 6.29 -10.79 -8.78
CA GLU A 80 5.45 -10.33 -9.90
C GLU A 80 4.38 -11.39 -10.20
N PHE A 81 3.22 -10.95 -10.68
CA PHE A 81 2.20 -11.86 -11.20
C PHE A 81 2.68 -12.43 -12.53
N THR A 82 2.62 -13.74 -12.70
CA THR A 82 2.83 -14.35 -14.01
C THR A 82 1.70 -13.97 -14.97
N ASP A 83 1.87 -14.24 -16.26
CA ASP A 83 0.81 -13.97 -17.23
C ASP A 83 -0.40 -14.88 -16.98
N GLU A 84 -0.18 -16.14 -16.61
CA GLU A 84 -1.23 -17.09 -16.26
C GLU A 84 -2.03 -16.62 -15.04
N GLU A 85 -1.34 -16.24 -13.95
CA GLU A 85 -1.99 -15.70 -12.75
C GLU A 85 -2.77 -14.41 -13.06
N THR A 86 -2.26 -13.62 -14.00
CA THR A 86 -2.91 -12.40 -14.45
C THR A 86 -4.22 -12.72 -15.16
N ASP A 87 -4.22 -13.67 -16.08
CA ASP A 87 -5.41 -14.03 -16.86
C ASP A 87 -6.46 -14.73 -16.00
N GLU A 88 -6.06 -15.63 -15.10
CA GLU A 88 -6.95 -16.25 -14.13
C GLU A 88 -7.62 -15.22 -13.21
N THR A 89 -6.84 -14.25 -12.73
CA THR A 89 -7.35 -13.14 -11.93
C THR A 89 -8.37 -12.33 -12.74
N LEU A 90 -8.05 -11.97 -13.98
CA LEU A 90 -8.96 -11.20 -14.84
C LEU A 90 -10.24 -11.96 -15.15
N ARG A 91 -10.15 -13.27 -15.46
CA ARG A 91 -11.33 -14.13 -15.67
C ARG A 91 -12.23 -14.12 -14.46
N SER A 92 -11.66 -14.30 -13.27
CA SER A 92 -12.42 -14.32 -12.02
C SER A 92 -13.11 -12.98 -11.75
N ILE A 93 -12.41 -11.86 -11.94
CA ILE A 93 -12.97 -10.51 -11.77
C ILE A 93 -14.11 -10.27 -12.76
N LEU A 94 -13.91 -10.60 -14.04
CA LEU A 94 -14.90 -10.38 -15.10
C LEU A 94 -16.12 -11.30 -14.94
N ALA A 95 -15.93 -12.53 -14.47
CA ALA A 95 -17.02 -13.46 -14.15
C ALA A 95 -17.86 -13.02 -12.94
N GLU A 96 -17.28 -12.32 -11.97
CA GLU A 96 -18.08 -11.66 -10.91
C GLU A 96 -18.77 -10.41 -11.43
N LYS A 97 -18.08 -9.63 -12.28
CA LYS A 97 -18.64 -8.43 -12.90
C LYS A 97 -19.87 -8.73 -13.75
N SER A 98 -19.90 -9.87 -14.44
CA SER A 98 -21.08 -10.30 -15.22
C SER A 98 -22.32 -10.55 -14.36
N LYS A 99 -22.14 -10.80 -13.06
CA LYS A 99 -23.20 -10.95 -12.06
C LYS A 99 -23.63 -9.62 -11.45
N GLY A 100 -23.14 -8.49 -11.98
CA GLY A 100 -23.42 -7.14 -11.45
C GLY A 100 -22.55 -6.74 -10.25
N ILE A 101 -21.53 -7.53 -9.89
CA ILE A 101 -20.62 -7.21 -8.79
C ILE A 101 -19.60 -6.16 -9.27
N SER A 102 -19.34 -5.14 -8.45
CA SER A 102 -18.32 -4.14 -8.79
C SER A 102 -16.93 -4.78 -8.81
N VAL A 103 -16.04 -4.31 -9.67
CA VAL A 103 -14.65 -4.80 -9.75
C VAL A 103 -13.95 -4.74 -8.38
N ARG A 104 -14.18 -3.66 -7.61
CA ARG A 104 -13.62 -3.50 -6.26
C ARG A 104 -14.11 -4.62 -5.33
N ARG A 105 -15.40 -4.94 -5.37
CA ARG A 105 -15.97 -6.02 -4.55
C ARG A 105 -15.47 -7.38 -5.00
N ALA A 106 -15.36 -7.63 -6.31
CA ALA A 106 -14.82 -8.87 -6.83
C ALA A 106 -13.37 -9.11 -6.39
N ILE A 107 -12.54 -8.08 -6.46
CA ILE A 107 -11.16 -8.16 -5.95
C ILE A 107 -11.14 -8.40 -4.43
N SER A 108 -12.06 -7.78 -3.68
CA SER A 108 -12.18 -8.01 -2.24
C SER A 108 -12.59 -9.45 -1.92
N ASN A 109 -13.52 -10.04 -2.69
CA ASN A 109 -13.93 -11.43 -2.54
C ASN A 109 -12.76 -12.38 -2.85
N LEU A 110 -12.04 -12.15 -3.95
CA LEU A 110 -10.86 -12.93 -4.33
C LEU A 110 -9.74 -12.86 -3.30
N ALA A 111 -9.59 -11.72 -2.63
CA ALA A 111 -8.59 -11.55 -1.59
C ALA A 111 -8.94 -12.27 -0.28
N GLY A 112 -10.21 -12.65 -0.06
CA GLY A 112 -10.62 -13.41 1.13
C GLY A 112 -10.32 -12.72 2.46
N GLY A 113 -10.24 -11.39 2.48
CA GLY A 113 -9.85 -10.61 3.67
C GLY A 113 -8.34 -10.37 3.83
N ASP A 114 -7.49 -10.83 2.91
CA ASP A 114 -6.07 -10.44 2.86
C ASP A 114 -5.91 -9.05 2.21
N ASP A 115 -5.72 -8.03 3.05
CA ASP A 115 -5.53 -6.65 2.63
C ASP A 115 -4.32 -6.44 1.70
N LYS A 116 -3.23 -7.19 1.90
CA LYS A 116 -2.03 -7.09 1.05
C LYS A 116 -2.32 -7.66 -0.33
N LEU A 117 -2.98 -8.81 -0.39
CA LEU A 117 -3.39 -9.42 -1.66
C LEU A 117 -4.41 -8.54 -2.38
N MET A 118 -5.42 -8.03 -1.67
CA MET A 118 -6.42 -7.12 -2.23
C MET A 118 -5.76 -5.92 -2.91
N LEU A 119 -4.81 -5.26 -2.23
CA LEU A 119 -4.10 -4.11 -2.79
C LEU A 119 -3.27 -4.49 -4.02
N ARG A 120 -2.63 -5.66 -4.01
CA ARG A 120 -1.85 -6.17 -5.16
C ARG A 120 -2.74 -6.45 -6.36
N LEU A 121 -3.89 -7.09 -6.17
CA LEU A 121 -4.87 -7.36 -7.22
C LEU A 121 -5.46 -6.06 -7.79
N GLN A 122 -5.81 -5.09 -6.93
CA GLN A 122 -6.27 -3.76 -7.37
C GLN A 122 -5.22 -3.05 -8.22
N ASN A 123 -3.96 -3.05 -7.78
CA ASN A 123 -2.86 -2.42 -8.51
C ASN A 123 -2.60 -3.13 -9.85
N LYS A 124 -2.65 -4.46 -9.88
CA LYS A 124 -2.49 -5.24 -11.11
C LYS A 124 -3.61 -4.94 -12.10
N TYR A 125 -4.88 -4.99 -11.66
CA TYR A 125 -6.03 -4.65 -12.51
C TYR A 125 -5.93 -3.22 -13.09
N ARG A 126 -5.60 -2.23 -12.24
CA ARG A 126 -5.42 -0.84 -12.70
C ARG A 126 -4.29 -0.68 -13.70
N ASN A 127 -3.19 -1.42 -13.52
CA ASN A 127 -2.06 -1.40 -14.43
C ASN A 127 -2.44 -1.95 -15.81
N ILE A 128 -3.13 -3.09 -15.85
CA ILE A 128 -3.63 -3.71 -17.09
C ILE A 128 -4.64 -2.79 -17.76
N LEU A 129 -5.61 -2.25 -17.02
CA LEU A 129 -6.59 -1.31 -17.57
C LEU A 129 -5.94 -0.11 -18.27
N LYS A 130 -4.79 0.35 -17.75
CA LYS A 130 -4.05 1.48 -18.32
C LYS A 130 -3.11 1.08 -19.47
N LYS A 131 -2.47 -0.08 -19.39
CA LYS A 131 -1.35 -0.45 -20.27
C LYS A 131 -1.65 -1.56 -21.27
N GLN A 132 -2.64 -2.40 -20.97
CA GLN A 132 -3.01 -3.59 -21.74
C GLN A 132 -4.55 -3.77 -21.76
N PRO A 133 -5.34 -2.75 -22.13
CA PRO A 133 -6.80 -2.87 -22.19
C PRO A 133 -7.28 -3.99 -23.12
N GLU A 134 -6.54 -4.27 -24.19
CA GLU A 134 -6.81 -5.34 -25.15
C GLU A 134 -6.88 -6.73 -24.49
N ARG A 135 -6.09 -6.95 -23.44
CA ARG A 135 -6.09 -8.20 -22.67
C ARG A 135 -7.39 -8.39 -21.89
N ILE A 136 -7.95 -7.30 -21.37
CA ILE A 136 -9.27 -7.33 -20.69
C ILE A 136 -10.38 -7.60 -21.70
N GLU A 137 -10.30 -6.98 -22.88
CA GLU A 137 -11.27 -7.17 -23.96
C GLU A 137 -11.27 -8.60 -24.48
N ALA A 138 -10.08 -9.20 -24.70
CA ALA A 138 -9.93 -10.58 -25.13
C ALA A 138 -10.59 -11.56 -24.14
N ILE A 139 -10.30 -11.42 -22.84
CA ILE A 139 -10.88 -12.28 -21.81
C ILE A 139 -12.39 -12.04 -21.65
N ALA A 140 -12.85 -10.79 -21.80
CA ALA A 140 -14.28 -10.51 -21.79
C ALA A 140 -14.99 -11.22 -22.94
N ALA A 141 -14.43 -11.15 -24.16
CA ALA A 141 -14.94 -11.87 -25.32
C ALA A 141 -14.94 -13.39 -25.11
N GLU A 142 -13.86 -13.97 -24.55
CA GLU A 142 -13.78 -15.40 -24.18
C GLU A 142 -14.95 -15.81 -23.27
N LEU A 143 -15.30 -14.97 -22.30
CA LEU A 143 -16.37 -15.24 -21.34
C LEU A 143 -17.79 -15.00 -21.90
N GLY A 144 -17.93 -14.73 -23.19
CA GLY A 144 -19.21 -14.36 -23.80
C GLY A 144 -19.74 -13.03 -23.26
N LEU A 145 -18.91 -12.27 -22.55
CA LEU A 145 -19.15 -10.87 -22.23
C LEU A 145 -18.79 -10.09 -23.48
N GLY A 146 -19.60 -10.26 -24.53
CA GLY A 146 -19.49 -9.47 -25.75
C GLY A 146 -19.50 -7.98 -25.43
N THR A 147 -19.33 -7.14 -26.45
CA THR A 147 -19.36 -5.66 -26.37
C THR A 147 -20.69 -5.06 -25.87
N GLY A 148 -21.46 -5.79 -25.06
CA GLY A 148 -22.43 -5.33 -24.06
C GLY A 148 -21.83 -4.47 -22.94
N ALA A 149 -20.66 -3.87 -23.16
CA ALA A 149 -20.47 -2.46 -22.81
C ALA A 149 -21.34 -1.53 -23.71
N ALA A 150 -22.54 -1.99 -24.11
CA ALA A 150 -23.64 -1.12 -24.46
C ALA A 150 -23.68 -0.05 -23.37
N GLU A 151 -23.53 1.20 -23.81
CA GLU A 151 -23.45 2.39 -22.97
C GLU A 151 -24.15 2.15 -21.64
N LYS A 152 -23.37 1.96 -20.56
CA LYS A 152 -23.96 1.97 -19.21
C LYS A 152 -24.88 3.17 -19.20
N SER A 153 -26.18 2.92 -19.05
CA SER A 153 -27.19 3.98 -19.03
C SER A 153 -26.69 5.05 -18.06
N PHE A 154 -26.90 6.32 -18.37
CA PHE A 154 -26.53 7.43 -17.49
C PHE A 154 -26.92 7.14 -16.03
N LEU A 155 -28.10 6.52 -15.83
CA LEU A 155 -28.59 6.05 -14.53
C LEU A 155 -27.69 5.01 -13.87
N GLN A 156 -27.17 4.04 -14.62
CA GLN A 156 -26.27 3.01 -14.09
C GLN A 156 -24.91 3.59 -13.70
N ARG A 157 -24.35 4.53 -14.48
CA ARG A 157 -23.11 5.25 -14.11
C ARG A 157 -23.32 6.10 -12.85
N ARG A 158 -24.46 6.78 -12.76
CA ARG A 158 -24.82 7.57 -11.58
C ARG A 158 -24.96 6.70 -10.34
N LEU A 159 -25.65 5.57 -10.46
CA LEU A 159 -25.83 4.62 -9.37
C LEU A 159 -24.49 4.03 -8.91
N GLU A 160 -23.61 3.62 -9.84
CA GLU A 160 -22.27 3.14 -9.50
C GLU A 160 -21.42 4.21 -8.79
N ASN A 161 -21.48 5.47 -9.26
CA ASN A 161 -20.77 6.57 -8.62
C ASN A 161 -21.30 6.84 -7.21
N GLU A 162 -22.62 6.76 -7.02
CA GLU A 162 -23.27 6.94 -5.72
C GLU A 162 -22.90 5.80 -4.77
N ILE A 163 -22.93 4.54 -5.25
CA ILE A 163 -22.47 3.37 -4.50
C ILE A 163 -20.99 3.52 -4.12
N ASN A 164 -20.13 3.93 -5.05
CA ASN A 164 -18.70 4.14 -4.77
C ASN A 164 -18.50 5.27 -3.74
N ALA A 165 -19.25 6.36 -3.83
CA ALA A 165 -19.20 7.45 -2.86
C ALA A 165 -19.66 7.00 -1.47
N LEU A 166 -20.68 6.14 -1.38
CA LEU A 166 -21.11 5.53 -0.12
C LEU A 166 -20.02 4.61 0.46
N TYR A 167 -19.37 3.79 -0.38
CA TYR A 167 -18.23 2.98 0.06
C TYR A 167 -17.06 3.82 0.56
N ASP A 168 -16.73 4.92 -0.13
CA ASP A 168 -15.64 5.80 0.26
C ASP A 168 -15.97 6.53 1.58
N LYS A 169 -17.23 6.96 1.79
CA LYS A 169 -17.70 7.49 3.09
C LYS A 169 -17.60 6.46 4.21
N LEU A 170 -18.02 5.22 3.95
CA LEU A 170 -17.95 4.14 4.93
C LEU A 170 -16.50 3.82 5.30
N ALA A 171 -15.60 3.76 4.31
CA ALA A 171 -14.18 3.56 4.54
C ALA A 171 -13.56 4.72 5.35
N LEU A 172 -14.00 5.95 5.12
CA LEU A 172 -13.55 7.11 5.88
C LEU A 172 -14.02 7.03 7.34
N SER A 173 -15.30 6.72 7.56
CA SER A 173 -15.89 6.51 8.89
C SER A 173 -15.15 5.41 9.67
N LEU A 174 -14.92 4.26 9.03
CA LEU A 174 -14.16 3.15 9.62
C LEU A 174 -12.73 3.57 9.98
N LYS A 175 -12.08 4.40 9.17
CA LYS A 175 -10.74 4.90 9.43
C LYS A 175 -10.72 5.85 10.63
N GLU A 176 -11.70 6.75 10.72
CA GLU A 176 -11.85 7.67 11.85
C GLU A 176 -12.13 6.91 13.15
N GLU A 177 -13.02 5.94 13.11
CA GLU A 177 -13.35 5.09 14.25
C GLU A 177 -12.14 4.25 14.70
N ASN A 178 -11.39 3.68 13.76
CA ASN A 178 -10.13 3.00 14.08
C ASN A 178 -9.09 3.94 14.73
N ALA A 179 -8.99 5.18 14.27
CA ALA A 179 -8.09 6.17 14.87
C ALA A 179 -8.52 6.54 16.30
N ARG A 180 -9.82 6.69 16.53
CA ARG A 180 -10.41 6.93 17.85
C ARG A 180 -10.15 5.77 18.80
N LEU A 181 -10.48 4.54 18.38
CA LEU A 181 -10.25 3.32 19.15
C LEU A 181 -8.78 3.13 19.49
N SER A 182 -7.88 3.38 18.53
CA SER A 182 -6.43 3.30 18.75
C SER A 182 -5.97 4.30 19.82
N SER A 183 -6.48 5.54 19.77
CA SER A 183 -6.16 6.58 20.74
C SER A 183 -6.67 6.23 22.15
N GLU A 184 -7.87 5.70 22.24
CA GLU A 184 -8.47 5.24 23.49
C GLU A 184 -7.71 4.04 24.07
N ASN A 185 -7.31 3.08 23.23
CA ASN A 185 -6.50 1.94 23.65
C ASN A 185 -5.14 2.39 24.24
N ILE A 186 -4.50 3.39 23.62
CA ILE A 186 -3.25 3.97 24.14
C ILE A 186 -3.47 4.60 25.51
N LYS A 187 -4.56 5.36 25.69
CA LYS A 187 -4.89 6.00 26.97
C LYS A 187 -5.11 4.95 28.07
N LEU A 188 -5.95 3.95 27.79
CA LEU A 188 -6.26 2.85 28.72
C LEU A 188 -5.02 2.02 29.05
N ARG A 189 -4.11 1.79 28.10
CA ARG A 189 -2.83 1.11 28.36
C ARG A 189 -1.95 1.90 29.33
N ARG A 190 -1.83 3.22 29.15
CA ARG A 190 -1.07 4.10 30.06
C ARG A 190 -1.68 4.11 31.45
N GLU A 191 -3.00 4.19 31.54
CA GLU A 191 -3.71 4.17 32.82
C GLU A 191 -3.54 2.83 33.55
N ASN A 192 -3.66 1.71 32.83
CA ASN A 192 -3.37 0.38 33.37
C ASN A 192 -1.92 0.25 33.85
N GLU A 193 -0.94 0.74 33.09
CA GLU A 193 0.46 0.73 33.52
C GLU A 193 0.67 1.57 34.80
N ALA A 194 0.04 2.74 34.89
CA ALA A 194 0.11 3.59 36.08
C ALA A 194 -0.54 2.92 37.29
N LEU A 195 -1.69 2.26 37.11
CA LEU A 195 -2.37 1.50 38.16
C LEU A 195 -1.54 0.30 38.62
N LYS A 196 -0.97 -0.48 37.69
CA LYS A 196 -0.06 -1.60 38.02
C LYS A 196 1.17 -1.16 38.80
N ARG A 197 1.75 0.01 38.47
CA ARG A 197 2.85 0.60 39.26
C ARG A 197 2.38 1.00 40.65
N ARG A 198 1.19 1.62 40.77
CA ARG A 198 0.65 2.00 42.08
C ARG A 198 0.29 0.80 42.97
N SER A 199 -0.20 -0.31 42.38
CA SER A 199 -0.48 -1.53 43.13
C SER A 199 0.81 -2.23 43.57
N SER A 200 1.85 -2.27 42.74
CA SER A 200 3.14 -2.87 43.12
C SER A 200 3.85 -2.09 44.24
N PHE A 201 3.57 -0.80 44.39
CA PHE A 201 4.09 0.03 45.49
C PHE A 201 3.29 -0.08 46.80
N LYS A 202 2.11 -0.72 46.79
CA LYS A 202 1.27 -0.92 47.98
C LYS A 202 1.49 -2.29 48.66
N GLU A 203 2.23 -3.20 48.03
CA GLU A 203 2.55 -4.54 48.55
C GLU A 203 3.93 -4.63 49.24
N VAL A 204 4.57 -3.48 49.52
CA VAL A 204 5.80 -3.35 50.33
C VAL A 204 5.48 -2.55 51.58
#